data_AF-A0A150PSJ5-F1
#
_entry.id   AF-A0A150PSJ5-F1
#
_cell.length_a   1.000
_cell.length_b   1.000
_cell.length_c   1.000
_cell.angle_alpha   90.00
_cell.angle_beta   90.00
_cell.angle_gamma   90.00
#
_symmetry.space_group_name_H-M   'P 1'
#
loop_
_entity.id
_entity.type
_entity.pdbx_description
1 polymer ?
#
loop_
_entity_poly.entity_id
_entity_poly.type
_entity_poly.pdbx_seq_one_letter_code
_entity_poly.pdbx_strand_id
1 'polypeptide(L)'
;MTKLDRLIEAVWRSPVFGDSYPCAARYGAFAEKMQGVHSCFIERFRPIVRDALPDVEPAQVERIVRQTGPKTTAFCSAIAVEIEDIERLAAVSVVFGLLFLCDGLMDGGDLAMVAAVHRFLEAHAPDTTIRAANEAERSASLVLGCELDAARAPRPDPAIVEARLGALTPMADLLPRITYPDDARVLIGSPVAGFLSHGSAMRQLSQRYLEGEADAFWDAHADDLAAHAIGSIQTAGTVAVVYSLYRGARPELPTIEQVLSISAVARLCERLVDAAARIFDDVGDQDADRDPGSRGRFDLNIFNHPDRRLVASYMRFVGVEDEDVIARTLGDFQLDSRAGDERIVGRFVDIVRDGMARLPAECWRDAGVFLMLCKRIIESGYVNTLGDAALAE
;
A
#
# COMPACT_ATOMS: atom_id res chain seq x y z
N MET A 1 -4.54 -27.67 -7.85
CA MET A 1 -4.88 -26.32 -7.39
C MET A 1 -3.58 -25.64 -7.01
N THR A 2 -3.16 -24.66 -7.80
CA THR A 2 -1.95 -23.86 -7.61
C THR A 2 -2.09 -22.95 -6.38
N LYS A 3 -0.99 -22.35 -5.88
CA LYS A 3 -1.04 -21.36 -4.77
C LYS A 3 -2.01 -20.22 -5.10
N LEU A 4 -1.92 -19.74 -6.34
CA LEU A 4 -2.77 -18.70 -6.90
C LEU A 4 -4.25 -19.08 -6.78
N ASP A 5 -4.58 -20.35 -7.03
CA ASP A 5 -5.97 -20.80 -7.04
C ASP A 5 -6.66 -20.69 -5.68
N ARG A 6 -5.93 -21.03 -4.61
CA ARG A 6 -6.43 -20.95 -3.24
C ARG A 6 -6.70 -19.52 -2.78
N LEU A 7 -5.79 -18.60 -3.14
CA LEU A 7 -5.93 -17.19 -2.76
C LEU A 7 -7.20 -16.58 -3.35
N ILE A 8 -7.51 -16.91 -4.61
CA ILE A 8 -8.69 -16.41 -5.31
C ILE A 8 -9.97 -16.92 -4.69
N GLU A 9 -10.05 -18.22 -4.40
CA GLU A 9 -11.21 -18.80 -3.74
C GLU A 9 -11.44 -18.18 -2.36
N ALA A 10 -10.37 -17.90 -1.61
CA ALA A 10 -10.45 -17.25 -0.31
C ALA A 10 -10.92 -15.79 -0.44
N VAL A 11 -10.39 -15.02 -1.40
CA VAL A 11 -10.83 -13.63 -1.68
C VAL A 11 -12.32 -13.59 -2.04
N TRP A 12 -12.78 -14.47 -2.93
CA TRP A 12 -14.19 -14.53 -3.32
C TRP A 12 -15.15 -14.92 -2.20
N ARG A 13 -14.65 -15.66 -1.21
CA ARG A 13 -15.41 -16.07 -0.02
C ARG A 13 -15.13 -15.19 1.19
N SER A 14 -14.37 -14.10 1.00
CA SER A 14 -13.98 -13.24 2.11
C SER A 14 -15.23 -12.77 2.85
N PRO A 15 -15.27 -12.93 4.18
CA PRO A 15 -16.44 -12.55 4.94
C PRO A 15 -16.55 -11.02 5.06
N VAL A 16 -15.53 -10.24 4.68
CA VAL A 16 -15.47 -8.80 4.99
C VAL A 16 -16.67 -8.05 4.41
N PHE A 17 -16.97 -8.12 3.12
CA PHE A 17 -18.26 -7.60 2.60
C PHE A 17 -19.12 -8.71 2.02
N GLY A 18 -18.52 -9.74 1.41
CA GLY A 18 -19.21 -10.92 0.88
C GLY A 18 -20.03 -10.64 -0.37
N ASP A 19 -20.08 -9.39 -0.84
CA ASP A 19 -20.85 -8.92 -1.99
C ASP A 19 -20.01 -8.20 -3.06
N SER A 20 -18.68 -8.09 -2.86
CA SER A 20 -17.82 -7.30 -3.75
C SER A 20 -17.53 -7.97 -5.09
N TYR A 21 -17.63 -9.30 -5.15
CA TYR A 21 -17.30 -10.08 -6.35
C TYR A 21 -18.55 -10.68 -7.02
N PRO A 22 -18.62 -10.69 -8.36
CA PRO A 22 -19.74 -11.30 -9.06
C PRO A 22 -19.78 -12.82 -8.83
N CYS A 23 -20.94 -13.36 -8.45
CA CYS A 23 -21.15 -14.81 -8.21
C CYS A 23 -20.89 -15.70 -9.45
N ALA A 24 -20.81 -15.13 -10.65
CA ALA A 24 -20.86 -15.86 -11.92
C ALA A 24 -19.52 -15.96 -12.67
N ALA A 25 -18.40 -15.48 -12.10
CA ALA A 25 -17.10 -15.59 -12.76
C ALA A 25 -16.71 -17.07 -12.93
N ARG A 26 -16.52 -17.51 -14.18
CA ARG A 26 -16.05 -18.87 -14.46
C ARG A 26 -14.57 -18.94 -14.11
N TYR A 27 -14.30 -19.57 -12.96
CA TYR A 27 -12.97 -19.76 -12.40
C TYR A 27 -11.87 -20.13 -13.43
N GLY A 28 -12.15 -21.04 -14.36
CA GLY A 28 -11.20 -21.44 -15.41
C GLY A 28 -10.78 -20.31 -16.36
N ALA A 29 -11.74 -19.49 -16.81
CA ALA A 29 -11.44 -18.35 -17.69
C ALA A 29 -10.63 -17.27 -16.94
N PHE A 30 -10.90 -17.11 -15.64
CA PHE A 30 -10.14 -16.20 -14.80
C PHE A 30 -8.68 -16.67 -14.63
N ALA A 31 -8.45 -17.97 -14.42
CA ALA A 31 -7.12 -18.55 -14.32
C ALA A 31 -6.28 -18.35 -15.59
N GLU A 32 -6.87 -18.57 -16.77
CA GLU A 32 -6.21 -18.35 -18.06
C GLU A 32 -5.84 -16.87 -18.26
N LYS A 33 -6.76 -15.95 -17.94
CA LYS A 33 -6.50 -14.50 -18.01
C LYS A 33 -5.31 -14.10 -17.15
N MET A 34 -5.28 -14.52 -15.89
CA MET A 34 -4.17 -14.20 -14.98
C MET A 34 -2.83 -14.75 -15.46
N GLN A 35 -2.80 -15.96 -16.04
CA GLN A 35 -1.57 -16.51 -16.60
C GLN A 35 -1.06 -15.66 -17.77
N GLY A 36 -1.97 -15.15 -18.61
CA GLY A 36 -1.66 -14.17 -19.65
C GLY A 36 -1.08 -12.89 -19.06
N VAL A 37 -1.76 -12.29 -18.07
CA VAL A 37 -1.31 -11.07 -17.37
C VAL A 37 0.06 -11.26 -16.74
N HIS A 38 0.28 -12.39 -16.05
CA HIS A 38 1.56 -12.70 -15.41
C HIS A 38 2.69 -12.87 -16.43
N SER A 39 2.42 -13.49 -17.57
CA SER A 39 3.43 -13.65 -18.63
C SER A 39 3.87 -12.29 -19.17
N CYS A 40 2.91 -11.41 -19.52
CA CYS A 40 3.18 -10.05 -19.97
C CYS A 40 3.88 -9.20 -18.88
N PHE A 41 3.47 -9.37 -17.62
CA PHE A 41 4.12 -8.71 -16.47
C PHE A 41 5.60 -9.10 -16.37
N ILE A 42 5.93 -10.39 -16.38
CA ILE A 42 7.31 -10.85 -16.22
C ILE A 42 8.21 -10.36 -17.37
N GLU A 43 7.68 -10.37 -18.60
CA GLU A 43 8.41 -9.88 -19.78
C GLU A 43 8.80 -8.40 -19.63
N ARG A 44 7.92 -7.58 -19.04
CA ARG A 44 8.12 -6.13 -18.87
C ARG A 44 8.87 -5.77 -17.59
N PHE A 45 8.56 -6.44 -16.49
CA PHE A 45 9.07 -6.10 -15.17
C PHE A 45 10.52 -6.56 -14.98
N ARG A 46 10.85 -7.78 -15.42
CA ARG A 46 12.20 -8.34 -15.28
C ARG A 46 13.32 -7.43 -15.80
N PRO A 47 13.27 -6.89 -17.04
CA PRO A 47 14.32 -6.00 -17.53
C PRO A 47 14.43 -4.73 -16.68
N ILE A 48 13.30 -4.16 -16.23
CA ILE A 48 13.33 -2.97 -15.36
C ILE A 48 14.06 -3.27 -14.05
N VAL A 49 13.74 -4.39 -13.37
CA VAL A 49 14.42 -4.76 -12.11
C VAL A 49 15.91 -5.01 -12.33
N ARG A 50 16.29 -5.65 -13.44
CA ARG A 50 17.69 -5.93 -13.78
C ARG A 50 18.49 -4.65 -13.96
N ASP A 51 17.93 -3.69 -14.70
CA ASP A 51 18.59 -2.42 -14.97
C ASP A 51 18.60 -1.52 -13.72
N ALA A 52 17.58 -1.65 -12.88
CA ALA A 52 17.47 -0.94 -11.61
C ALA A 52 18.50 -1.40 -10.58
N LEU A 53 18.90 -2.67 -10.60
CA LEU A 53 19.73 -3.32 -9.58
C LEU A 53 21.09 -3.83 -10.14
N PRO A 54 21.94 -2.98 -10.73
CA PRO A 54 23.20 -3.40 -11.36
C PRO A 54 24.24 -3.92 -10.35
N ASP A 55 24.08 -3.58 -9.08
CA ASP A 55 24.89 -3.96 -7.92
C ASP A 55 24.42 -5.27 -7.25
N VAL A 56 23.35 -5.87 -7.76
CA VAL A 56 22.74 -7.08 -7.17
C VAL A 56 22.93 -8.28 -8.08
N GLU A 57 23.27 -9.43 -7.49
CA GLU A 57 23.48 -10.68 -8.21
C GLU A 57 22.24 -11.09 -9.04
N PRO A 58 22.41 -11.61 -10.28
CA PRO A 58 21.29 -12.00 -11.14
C PRO A 58 20.30 -12.98 -10.48
N ALA A 59 20.79 -13.88 -9.63
CA ALA A 59 19.95 -14.83 -8.90
C ALA A 59 19.02 -14.15 -7.87
N GLN A 60 19.46 -13.03 -7.29
CA GLN A 60 18.65 -12.23 -6.38
C GLN A 60 17.60 -11.42 -7.17
N VAL A 61 17.97 -10.84 -8.32
CA VAL A 61 17.03 -10.19 -9.24
C VAL A 61 15.90 -11.14 -9.64
N GLU A 62 16.21 -12.37 -10.06
CA GLU A 62 15.18 -13.35 -10.42
C GLU A 62 14.31 -13.78 -9.22
N ARG A 63 14.85 -13.72 -8.00
CA ARG A 63 14.06 -14.00 -6.78
C ARG A 63 13.03 -12.90 -6.54
N ILE A 64 13.45 -11.64 -6.64
CA ILE A 64 12.55 -10.48 -6.52
C ILE A 64 11.42 -10.59 -7.54
N VAL A 65 11.75 -10.80 -8.82
CA VAL A 65 10.76 -10.95 -9.90
C VAL A 65 9.76 -12.08 -9.61
N ARG A 66 10.23 -13.23 -9.12
CA ARG A 66 9.37 -14.39 -8.78
C ARG A 66 8.49 -14.16 -7.56
N GLN A 67 8.92 -13.33 -6.61
CA GLN A 67 8.14 -13.00 -5.42
C GLN A 67 7.07 -11.94 -5.73
N THR A 68 7.45 -10.88 -6.44
CA THR A 68 6.56 -9.76 -6.78
C THR A 68 5.48 -10.15 -7.78
N GLY A 69 5.83 -10.91 -8.83
CA GLY A 69 4.94 -11.17 -9.96
C GLY A 69 3.60 -11.82 -9.60
N PRO A 70 3.58 -12.94 -8.85
CA PRO A 70 2.32 -13.56 -8.44
C PRO A 70 1.45 -12.64 -7.58
N LYS A 71 2.04 -11.88 -6.64
CA LYS A 71 1.29 -10.95 -5.75
C LYS A 71 0.59 -9.86 -6.56
N THR A 72 1.32 -9.15 -7.43
CA THR A 72 0.78 -8.02 -8.19
C THR A 72 -0.25 -8.44 -9.23
N THR A 73 0.03 -9.52 -9.96
CA THR A 73 -0.84 -10.01 -11.04
C THR A 73 -2.15 -10.59 -10.50
N ALA A 74 -2.10 -11.30 -9.37
CA ALA A 74 -3.28 -11.79 -8.67
C ALA A 74 -4.14 -10.65 -8.14
N PHE A 75 -3.50 -9.69 -7.44
CA PHE A 75 -4.15 -8.50 -6.90
C PHE A 75 -4.90 -7.72 -7.99
N CYS A 76 -4.20 -7.34 -9.06
CA CYS A 76 -4.79 -6.55 -10.14
C CYS A 76 -5.91 -7.30 -10.85
N SER A 77 -5.70 -8.58 -11.17
CA SER A 77 -6.70 -9.36 -11.90
C SER A 77 -7.93 -9.63 -11.04
N ALA A 78 -7.78 -9.88 -9.74
CA ALA A 78 -8.91 -10.11 -8.85
C ALA A 78 -9.74 -8.84 -8.67
N ILE A 79 -9.10 -7.71 -8.37
CA ILE A 79 -9.82 -6.45 -8.15
C ILE A 79 -10.50 -5.98 -9.44
N ALA A 80 -9.82 -6.11 -10.58
CA ALA A 80 -10.32 -5.74 -11.90
C ALA A 80 -10.92 -6.94 -12.66
N VAL A 81 -11.64 -7.84 -11.97
CA VAL A 81 -12.08 -9.12 -12.55
C VAL A 81 -12.89 -8.97 -13.85
N GLU A 82 -13.62 -7.87 -14.05
CA GLU A 82 -14.39 -7.63 -15.28
C GLU A 82 -13.56 -7.09 -16.45
N ILE A 83 -12.30 -6.72 -16.23
CA ILE A 83 -11.41 -6.23 -17.28
C ILE A 83 -10.77 -7.44 -17.99
N GLU A 84 -10.91 -7.50 -19.31
CA GLU A 84 -10.36 -8.58 -20.16
C GLU A 84 -9.09 -8.17 -20.90
N ASP A 85 -8.73 -6.88 -20.87
CA ASP A 85 -7.53 -6.35 -21.52
C ASP A 85 -6.27 -6.76 -20.72
N ILE A 86 -5.68 -7.89 -21.13
CA ILE A 86 -4.47 -8.45 -20.54
C ILE A 86 -3.31 -7.44 -20.54
N GLU A 87 -3.19 -6.64 -21.60
CA GLU A 87 -2.07 -5.72 -21.78
C GLU A 87 -2.15 -4.55 -20.79
N ARG A 88 -3.35 -4.00 -20.60
CA ARG A 88 -3.59 -2.94 -19.61
C ARG A 88 -3.48 -3.47 -18.18
N LEU A 89 -4.01 -4.66 -17.91
CA LEU A 89 -3.87 -5.31 -16.60
C LEU A 89 -2.41 -5.57 -16.25
N ALA A 90 -1.61 -6.03 -17.22
CA ALA A 90 -0.17 -6.22 -17.05
C ALA A 90 0.55 -4.90 -16.78
N ALA A 91 0.19 -3.83 -17.48
CA ALA A 91 0.78 -2.51 -17.25
C ALA A 91 0.47 -1.95 -15.85
N VAL A 92 -0.78 -2.08 -15.37
CA VAL A 92 -1.14 -1.76 -13.98
C VAL A 92 -0.36 -2.64 -12.99
N SER A 93 -0.22 -3.93 -13.28
CA SER A 93 0.56 -4.85 -12.45
C SER A 93 2.04 -4.45 -12.37
N VAL A 94 2.61 -3.93 -13.47
CA VAL A 94 3.99 -3.39 -13.50
C VAL A 94 4.11 -2.17 -12.58
N VAL A 95 3.14 -1.24 -12.60
CA VAL A 95 3.15 -0.08 -11.68
C VAL A 95 3.18 -0.55 -10.22
N PHE A 96 2.29 -1.44 -9.81
CA PHE A 96 2.31 -1.98 -8.44
C PHE A 96 3.57 -2.79 -8.13
N GLY A 97 4.11 -3.52 -9.11
CA GLY A 97 5.38 -4.22 -8.94
C GLY A 97 6.56 -3.30 -8.68
N LEU A 98 6.57 -2.12 -9.31
CA LEU A 98 7.59 -1.10 -9.08
C LEU A 98 7.41 -0.43 -7.72
N LEU A 99 6.18 -0.17 -7.28
CA LEU A 99 5.92 0.30 -5.92
C LEU A 99 6.43 -0.69 -4.86
N PHE A 100 6.11 -1.99 -4.99
CA PHE A 100 6.62 -3.02 -4.09
C PHE A 100 8.15 -3.20 -4.15
N LEU A 101 8.76 -2.99 -5.32
CA LEU A 101 10.22 -2.99 -5.43
C LEU A 101 10.83 -1.83 -4.64
N CYS A 102 10.29 -0.62 -4.81
CA CYS A 102 10.77 0.57 -4.12
C CYS A 102 10.63 0.43 -2.61
N ASP A 103 9.46 -0.01 -2.15
CA ASP A 103 9.13 -0.30 -0.75
C ASP A 103 10.16 -1.26 -0.14
N GLY A 104 10.25 -2.49 -0.68
CA GLY A 104 11.15 -3.49 -0.12
C GLY A 104 12.65 -3.16 -0.22
N LEU A 105 13.05 -2.26 -1.13
CA LEU A 105 14.42 -1.72 -1.16
C LEU A 105 14.63 -0.68 -0.06
N MET A 106 13.66 0.22 0.16
CA MET A 106 13.71 1.19 1.25
C MET A 106 13.72 0.48 2.62
N ASP A 107 12.87 -0.52 2.81
CA ASP A 107 12.82 -1.34 4.03
C ASP A 107 14.12 -2.14 4.19
N GLY A 108 14.72 -2.58 3.08
CA GLY A 108 16.06 -3.18 3.07
C GLY A 108 17.20 -2.20 3.37
N GLY A 109 16.92 -0.92 3.62
CA GLY A 109 17.89 0.12 3.93
C GLY A 109 18.64 0.69 2.71
N ASP A 110 18.13 0.51 1.49
CA ASP A 110 18.75 1.05 0.27
C ASP A 110 18.62 2.58 0.19
N LEU A 111 19.64 3.29 0.68
CA LEU A 111 19.73 4.75 0.64
C LEU A 111 19.71 5.32 -0.79
N ALA A 112 20.13 4.54 -1.80
CA ALA A 112 20.08 5.00 -3.18
C ALA A 112 18.64 5.00 -3.71
N MET A 113 17.81 4.03 -3.31
CA MET A 113 16.38 4.04 -3.63
C MET A 113 15.66 5.21 -2.96
N VAL A 114 15.96 5.48 -1.69
CA VAL A 114 15.41 6.67 -0.99
C VAL A 114 15.74 7.94 -1.79
N ALA A 115 17.03 8.17 -2.10
CA ALA A 115 17.45 9.33 -2.87
C ALA A 115 16.79 9.41 -4.27
N ALA A 116 16.59 8.27 -4.93
CA ALA A 116 15.89 8.19 -6.21
C ALA A 116 14.40 8.57 -6.09
N VAL A 117 13.72 8.10 -5.04
CA VAL A 117 12.34 8.48 -4.72
C VAL A 117 12.22 9.99 -4.55
N HIS A 118 13.12 10.61 -3.77
CA HIS A 118 13.11 12.07 -3.60
C HIS A 118 13.20 12.81 -4.94
N ARG A 119 14.15 12.43 -5.78
CA ARG A 119 14.32 13.04 -7.11
C ARG A 119 13.12 12.83 -8.02
N PHE A 120 12.48 11.66 -7.94
CA PHE A 120 11.27 11.38 -8.67
C PHE A 120 10.11 12.28 -8.22
N LEU A 121 9.92 12.42 -6.90
CA LEU A 121 8.88 13.29 -6.32
C LEU A 121 9.10 14.75 -6.71
N GLU A 122 10.32 15.27 -6.62
CA GLU A 122 10.66 16.64 -7.03
C GLU A 122 10.35 16.90 -8.52
N ALA A 123 10.60 15.92 -9.39
CA ALA A 123 10.40 16.06 -10.83
C ALA A 123 8.93 15.92 -11.25
N HIS A 124 8.19 15.01 -10.64
CA HIS A 124 6.88 14.58 -11.13
C HIS A 124 5.71 14.97 -10.23
N ALA A 125 6.00 15.31 -8.98
CA ALA A 125 5.02 15.61 -7.96
C ALA A 125 5.49 16.78 -7.05
N PRO A 126 5.96 17.91 -7.62
CA PRO A 126 6.51 19.02 -6.81
C PRO A 126 5.47 19.65 -5.89
N ASP A 127 4.19 19.57 -6.28
CA ASP A 127 3.05 20.06 -5.53
C ASP A 127 2.46 19.01 -4.57
N THR A 128 3.00 17.77 -4.57
CA THR A 128 2.67 16.76 -3.57
C THR A 128 3.33 17.12 -2.24
N THR A 129 2.90 18.27 -1.73
CA THR A 129 2.51 18.40 -0.32
C THR A 129 1.44 17.33 -0.08
N ILE A 130 1.78 16.34 0.75
CA ILE A 130 0.86 15.27 1.15
C ILE A 130 -0.36 15.92 1.82
N ARG A 131 -1.41 16.26 1.07
CA ARG A 131 -2.59 17.01 1.54
C ARG A 131 -3.01 16.56 2.94
N ALA A 132 -2.74 17.39 3.95
CA ALA A 132 -3.05 17.09 5.34
C ALA A 132 -4.52 16.87 5.62
N ALA A 133 -4.77 15.87 6.47
CA ALA A 133 -5.78 16.02 7.50
C ALA A 133 -5.21 16.52 8.84
N ASN A 134 -3.88 16.49 9.10
CA ASN A 134 -3.31 16.73 10.43
C ASN A 134 -1.89 17.37 10.40
N GLU A 135 -1.44 17.93 11.55
CA GLU A 135 -0.13 18.58 11.80
C GLU A 135 1.12 17.74 11.43
N ALA A 136 0.99 16.42 11.27
CA ALA A 136 2.03 15.50 10.81
C ALA A 136 2.60 15.85 9.42
N GLU A 137 1.85 16.55 8.56
CA GLU A 137 2.30 17.00 7.23
C GLU A 137 3.47 17.99 7.30
N ARG A 138 3.52 18.85 8.32
CA ARG A 138 4.65 19.78 8.52
C ARG A 138 5.92 19.01 8.90
N SER A 139 5.79 17.90 9.61
CA SER A 139 6.91 17.02 9.95
C SER A 139 7.41 16.26 8.72
N ALA A 140 6.54 15.71 7.87
CA ALA A 140 6.91 14.94 6.67
C ALA A 140 7.82 15.71 5.70
N SER A 141 7.49 16.98 5.41
CA SER A 141 8.30 17.83 4.52
C SER A 141 9.66 18.22 5.14
N LEU A 142 9.74 18.37 6.47
CA LEU A 142 11.00 18.59 7.20
C LEU A 142 11.86 17.31 7.28
N VAL A 143 11.22 16.17 7.47
CA VAL A 143 11.78 14.80 7.51
C VAL A 143 12.43 14.47 6.16
N LEU A 144 11.75 14.75 5.03
CA LEU A 144 12.33 14.56 3.69
C LEU A 144 13.61 15.38 3.43
N GLY A 145 13.77 16.55 4.07
CA GLY A 145 15.00 17.35 3.97
C GLY A 145 16.15 16.86 4.86
N CYS A 146 15.85 16.25 6.01
CA CYS A 146 16.85 15.90 7.03
C CYS A 146 17.78 14.73 6.65
N GLU A 147 17.37 13.79 5.79
CA GLU A 147 18.24 12.66 5.39
C GLU A 147 19.36 13.05 4.44
N LEU A 148 19.12 14.04 3.57
CA LEU A 148 20.13 14.55 2.64
C LEU A 148 21.02 15.62 3.29
N ASP A 149 20.55 16.29 4.34
CA ASP A 149 21.32 17.29 5.11
C ASP A 149 22.17 16.71 6.25
N ALA A 150 22.04 15.42 6.57
CA ALA A 150 22.81 14.81 7.64
C ALA A 150 24.25 14.51 7.21
N ALA A 151 25.19 15.30 7.73
CA ALA A 151 26.64 15.08 7.71
C ALA A 151 27.12 13.75 8.36
N ARG A 152 26.29 12.70 8.39
CA ARG A 152 26.50 11.45 9.14
C ARG A 152 26.25 10.16 8.34
N ALA A 153 25.44 10.17 7.27
CA ALA A 153 25.27 8.99 6.41
C ALA A 153 26.21 9.04 5.20
N PRO A 154 26.86 7.93 4.79
CA PRO A 154 27.61 7.90 3.54
C PRO A 154 26.65 8.17 2.38
N ARG A 155 27.00 9.15 1.54
CA ARG A 155 26.21 9.46 0.34
C ARG A 155 26.17 8.22 -0.57
N PRO A 156 25.00 7.80 -1.07
CA PRO A 156 24.92 6.69 -2.01
C PRO A 156 25.69 7.02 -3.29
N ASP A 157 26.23 6.00 -3.95
CA ASP A 157 26.87 6.15 -5.26
C ASP A 157 25.86 6.75 -6.26
N PRO A 158 26.15 7.92 -6.88
CA PRO A 158 25.28 8.54 -7.85
C PRO A 158 24.85 7.61 -8.99
N ALA A 159 25.72 6.69 -9.43
CA ALA A 159 25.40 5.74 -10.50
C ALA A 159 24.31 4.76 -10.06
N ILE A 160 24.31 4.34 -8.79
CA ILE A 160 23.27 3.47 -8.23
C ILE A 160 21.97 4.25 -8.04
N VAL A 161 22.03 5.52 -7.59
CA VAL A 161 20.84 6.39 -7.51
C VAL A 161 20.17 6.56 -8.88
N GLU A 162 20.94 6.80 -9.93
CA GLU A 162 20.40 6.89 -11.30
C GLU A 162 19.78 5.56 -11.76
N ALA A 163 20.39 4.41 -11.43
CA ALA A 163 19.81 3.10 -11.74
C ALA A 163 18.46 2.90 -11.04
N ARG A 164 18.36 3.22 -9.74
CA ARG A 164 17.10 3.16 -8.98
C ARG A 164 16.04 4.11 -9.56
N LEU A 165 16.44 5.33 -9.92
CA LEU A 165 15.54 6.31 -10.58
C LEU A 165 15.06 5.82 -11.95
N GLY A 166 15.90 5.07 -12.67
CA GLY A 166 15.54 4.36 -13.89
C GLY A 166 14.37 3.39 -13.71
N ALA A 167 14.20 2.80 -12.52
CA ALA A 167 13.06 1.93 -12.19
C ALA A 167 11.75 2.72 -12.00
N LEU A 168 11.83 3.97 -11.54
CA LEU A 168 10.68 4.84 -11.27
C LEU A 168 10.14 5.48 -12.56
N THR A 169 11.03 5.77 -13.53
CA THR A 169 10.67 6.42 -14.82
C THR A 169 9.55 5.66 -15.57
N PRO A 170 9.59 4.32 -15.70
CA PRO A 170 8.49 3.56 -16.29
C PRO A 170 7.12 3.82 -15.67
N MET A 171 7.01 4.13 -14.37
CA MET A 171 5.71 4.47 -13.77
C MET A 171 5.15 5.78 -14.35
N ALA A 172 5.99 6.80 -14.47
CA ALA A 172 5.61 8.08 -15.07
C ALA A 172 5.23 7.93 -16.56
N ASP A 173 5.83 6.96 -17.26
CA ASP A 173 5.51 6.68 -18.67
C ASP A 173 4.26 5.80 -18.85
N LEU A 174 4.04 4.83 -17.95
CA LEU A 174 2.93 3.87 -18.04
C LEU A 174 1.61 4.48 -17.59
N LEU A 175 1.62 5.29 -16.52
CA LEU A 175 0.39 5.88 -15.98
C LEU A 175 -0.38 6.69 -17.04
N PRO A 176 0.21 7.60 -17.82
CA PRO A 176 -0.50 8.30 -18.89
C PRO A 176 -1.04 7.38 -20.01
N ARG A 177 -0.47 6.18 -20.19
CA ARG A 177 -0.87 5.23 -21.24
C ARG A 177 -2.03 4.33 -20.82
N ILE A 178 -2.19 4.07 -19.51
CA ILE A 178 -3.24 3.20 -18.97
C ILE A 178 -4.42 3.98 -18.38
N THR A 179 -4.41 5.31 -18.54
CA THR A 179 -5.38 6.22 -17.90
C THR A 179 -6.01 7.13 -18.93
N TYR A 180 -7.15 7.72 -18.57
CA TYR A 180 -7.73 8.78 -19.38
C TYR A 180 -6.89 10.05 -19.18
N PRO A 181 -6.71 10.92 -20.21
CA PRO A 181 -5.85 12.10 -20.11
C PRO A 181 -6.12 13.00 -18.89
N ASP A 182 -7.39 13.14 -18.52
CA ASP A 182 -7.83 13.95 -17.38
C ASP A 182 -7.39 13.37 -16.02
N ASP A 183 -7.14 12.06 -15.93
CA ASP A 183 -6.78 11.36 -14.70
C ASP A 183 -5.27 11.20 -14.50
N ALA A 184 -4.48 11.29 -15.58
CA ALA A 184 -3.05 10.98 -15.54
C ALA A 184 -2.28 11.80 -14.51
N ARG A 185 -2.60 13.09 -14.37
CA ARG A 185 -1.97 13.99 -13.38
C ARG A 185 -2.32 13.60 -11.95
N VAL A 186 -3.57 13.21 -11.70
CA VAL A 186 -4.05 12.81 -10.38
C VAL A 186 -3.34 11.55 -9.91
N LEU A 187 -3.07 10.62 -10.85
CA LEU A 187 -2.48 9.33 -10.53
C LEU A 187 -0.98 9.34 -10.22
N ILE A 188 -0.23 10.27 -10.80
CA ILE A 188 1.17 10.47 -10.40
C ILE A 188 1.22 11.23 -9.05
N GLY A 189 0.46 12.31 -8.95
CA GLY A 189 0.51 13.23 -7.80
C GLY A 189 -0.06 12.69 -6.50
N SER A 190 -0.98 11.71 -6.55
CA SER A 190 -1.62 11.14 -5.35
C SER A 190 -1.14 9.71 -5.04
N PRO A 191 -1.47 8.65 -5.82
CA PRO A 191 -1.09 7.28 -5.46
C PRO A 191 0.41 7.05 -5.31
N VAL A 192 1.17 7.35 -6.37
CA VAL A 192 2.60 6.99 -6.43
C VAL A 192 3.38 7.88 -5.49
N ALA A 193 3.13 9.19 -5.56
CA ALA A 193 3.84 10.14 -4.72
C ALA A 193 3.51 9.98 -3.23
N GLY A 194 2.23 9.75 -2.89
CA GLY A 194 1.80 9.45 -1.53
C GLY A 194 2.48 8.19 -0.99
N PHE A 195 2.44 7.09 -1.74
CA PHE A 195 2.97 5.79 -1.30
C PHE A 195 4.47 5.92 -0.98
N LEU A 196 5.23 6.47 -1.93
CA LEU A 196 6.68 6.61 -1.80
C LEU A 196 7.08 7.60 -0.69
N SER A 197 6.33 8.70 -0.52
CA SER A 197 6.64 9.69 0.52
C SER A 197 6.33 9.20 1.93
N HIS A 198 5.21 8.50 2.11
CA HIS A 198 4.87 7.87 3.39
C HIS A 198 5.85 6.73 3.74
N GLY A 199 6.22 5.87 2.79
CA GLY A 199 7.22 4.83 3.01
C GLY A 199 8.59 5.40 3.41
N SER A 200 9.05 6.46 2.72
CA SER A 200 10.28 7.16 3.10
C SER A 200 10.20 7.74 4.52
N ALA A 201 9.09 8.40 4.88
CA ALA A 201 8.90 8.96 6.21
C ALA A 201 8.82 7.87 7.31
N MET A 202 8.15 6.75 7.04
CA MET A 202 8.11 5.57 7.93
C MET A 202 9.51 5.07 8.24
N ARG A 203 10.33 4.87 7.20
CA ARG A 203 11.72 4.45 7.35
C ARG A 203 12.52 5.41 8.24
N GLN A 204 12.33 6.72 8.07
CA GLN A 204 13.01 7.72 8.90
C GLN A 204 12.58 7.69 10.36
N LEU A 205 11.29 7.55 10.62
CA LEU A 205 10.77 7.42 11.99
C LEU A 205 11.28 6.13 12.63
N SER A 206 11.31 5.03 11.89
CA SER A 206 11.94 3.77 12.30
C SER A 206 13.42 3.98 12.66
N GLN A 207 14.20 4.70 11.85
CA GLN A 207 15.61 5.00 12.19
C GLN A 207 15.74 5.80 13.49
N ARG A 208 14.91 6.84 13.69
CA ARG A 208 14.93 7.66 14.90
C ARG A 208 14.60 6.85 16.14
N TYR A 209 13.65 5.92 16.05
CA TYR A 209 13.32 5.01 17.14
C TYR A 209 14.52 4.17 17.56
N LEU A 210 15.34 3.70 16.61
CA LEU A 210 16.52 2.88 16.89
C LEU A 210 17.71 3.65 17.46
N GLU A 211 17.84 4.92 17.10
CA GLU A 211 18.90 5.81 17.58
C GLU A 211 18.59 6.42 18.94
N GLY A 212 17.31 6.52 19.29
CA GLY A 212 16.81 7.21 20.47
C GLY A 212 16.43 6.32 21.65
N GLU A 213 15.94 6.96 22.71
CA GLU A 213 15.25 6.29 23.81
C GLU A 213 13.79 6.08 23.44
N ALA A 214 13.32 4.82 23.52
CA ALA A 214 11.99 4.42 23.04
C ALA A 214 10.84 5.27 23.63
N ASP A 215 10.88 5.60 24.93
CA ASP A 215 9.83 6.39 25.57
C ASP A 215 9.76 7.82 25.04
N ALA A 216 10.91 8.47 24.87
CA ALA A 216 10.97 9.83 24.31
C ALA A 216 10.52 9.85 22.85
N PHE A 217 10.80 8.79 22.09
CA PHE A 217 10.32 8.64 20.72
C PHE A 217 8.79 8.60 20.67
N TRP A 218 8.14 7.75 21.47
CA TRP A 218 6.69 7.60 21.42
C TRP A 218 5.95 8.87 21.83
N ASP A 219 6.46 9.62 22.81
CA ASP A 219 5.89 10.91 23.19
C ASP A 219 5.96 11.95 22.06
N ALA A 220 7.00 11.89 21.23
CA ALA A 220 7.24 12.86 20.17
C ALA A 220 6.63 12.46 18.81
N HIS A 221 6.52 11.16 18.52
CA HIS A 221 6.35 10.66 17.15
C HIS A 221 5.25 9.60 16.96
N ALA A 222 4.51 9.22 18.00
CA ALA A 222 3.43 8.22 17.85
C ALA A 222 2.35 8.63 16.82
N ASP A 223 1.93 9.89 16.85
CA ASP A 223 0.94 10.41 15.90
C ASP A 223 1.47 10.47 14.46
N ASP A 224 2.72 10.92 14.29
CA ASP A 224 3.40 10.97 12.99
C ASP A 224 3.56 9.56 12.41
N LEU A 225 4.02 8.61 13.23
CA LEU A 225 4.19 7.23 12.82
C LEU A 225 2.86 6.61 12.40
N ALA A 226 1.80 6.77 13.20
CA ALA A 226 0.48 6.27 12.85
C ALA A 226 -0.02 6.86 11.52
N ALA A 227 0.13 8.17 11.32
CA ALA A 227 -0.29 8.82 10.09
C ALA A 227 0.52 8.32 8.88
N HIS A 228 1.82 8.10 9.02
CA HIS A 228 2.65 7.60 7.93
C HIS A 228 2.46 6.11 7.65
N ALA A 229 2.32 5.28 8.67
CA ALA A 229 2.06 3.85 8.54
C ALA A 229 0.70 3.63 7.87
N ILE A 230 -0.34 4.33 8.31
CA ILE A 230 -1.66 4.21 7.70
C ILE A 230 -1.63 4.81 6.28
N GLY A 231 -1.03 5.99 6.11
CA GLY A 231 -0.96 6.69 4.84
C GLY A 231 -0.12 5.97 3.77
N SER A 232 0.84 5.11 4.13
CA SER A 232 1.65 4.37 3.15
C SER A 232 0.84 3.33 2.37
N ILE A 233 -0.31 2.90 2.88
CA ILE A 233 -1.21 1.98 2.16
C ILE A 233 -1.77 2.61 0.88
N GLN A 234 -2.08 3.92 0.91
CA GLN A 234 -2.62 4.67 -0.24
C GLN A 234 -3.79 3.96 -0.96
N THR A 235 -4.81 3.51 -0.23
CA THR A 235 -5.94 2.78 -0.86
C THR A 235 -6.65 3.64 -1.88
N ALA A 236 -6.88 4.93 -1.60
CA ALA A 236 -7.48 5.84 -2.57
C ALA A 236 -6.71 5.84 -3.90
N GLY A 237 -5.37 5.89 -3.81
CA GLY A 237 -4.49 5.85 -4.96
C GLY A 237 -4.51 4.50 -5.68
N THR A 238 -4.42 3.41 -4.93
CA THR A 238 -4.49 2.04 -5.45
C THR A 238 -5.81 1.79 -6.18
N VAL A 239 -6.94 2.20 -5.59
CA VAL A 239 -8.26 2.15 -6.24
C VAL A 239 -8.23 2.99 -7.52
N ALA A 240 -7.69 4.20 -7.46
CA ALA A 240 -7.66 5.12 -8.60
C ALA A 240 -6.92 4.54 -9.81
N VAL A 241 -5.77 3.89 -9.60
CA VAL A 241 -5.02 3.21 -10.68
C VAL A 241 -5.86 2.10 -11.31
N VAL A 242 -6.55 1.28 -10.51
CA VAL A 242 -7.41 0.22 -11.06
C VAL A 242 -8.67 0.78 -11.72
N TYR A 243 -9.26 1.83 -11.13
CA TYR A 243 -10.44 2.51 -11.63
C TYR A 243 -10.20 3.14 -13.01
N SER A 244 -8.96 3.53 -13.34
CA SER A 244 -8.61 4.02 -14.68
C SER A 244 -8.88 2.98 -15.78
N LEU A 245 -8.75 1.68 -15.47
CA LEU A 245 -9.12 0.61 -16.40
C LEU A 245 -10.61 0.64 -16.73
N TYR A 246 -11.44 0.84 -15.70
CA TYR A 246 -12.89 0.92 -15.86
C TYR A 246 -13.31 2.18 -16.59
N ARG A 247 -12.69 3.34 -16.32
CA ARG A 247 -12.92 4.56 -17.10
C ARG A 247 -12.48 4.41 -18.55
N GLY A 248 -11.38 3.71 -18.79
CA GLY A 248 -10.93 3.40 -20.14
C GLY A 248 -11.92 2.53 -20.93
N ALA A 249 -12.70 1.69 -20.25
CA ALA A 249 -13.77 0.89 -20.84
C ALA A 249 -15.14 1.60 -20.85
N ARG A 250 -15.35 2.55 -19.93
CA ARG A 250 -16.58 3.31 -19.69
C ARG A 250 -16.26 4.80 -19.45
N PRO A 251 -16.00 5.57 -20.52
CA PRO A 251 -15.56 6.97 -20.39
C PRO A 251 -16.57 7.89 -19.68
N GLU A 252 -17.84 7.49 -19.63
CA GLU A 252 -18.93 8.17 -18.93
C GLU A 252 -18.81 8.14 -17.40
N LEU A 253 -17.97 7.26 -16.85
CA LEU A 253 -17.70 7.22 -15.42
C LEU A 253 -17.04 8.52 -14.95
N PRO A 254 -17.37 9.02 -13.74
CA PRO A 254 -16.76 10.24 -13.19
C PRO A 254 -15.25 10.16 -13.12
N THR A 255 -14.58 11.30 -13.29
CA THR A 255 -13.12 11.40 -13.20
C THR A 255 -12.64 11.04 -11.79
N ILE A 256 -11.36 10.67 -11.68
CA ILE A 256 -10.76 10.36 -10.37
C ILE A 256 -10.83 11.59 -9.47
N GLU A 257 -10.54 12.77 -10.01
CA GLU A 257 -10.69 14.04 -9.28
C GLU A 257 -12.12 14.26 -8.79
N GLN A 258 -13.13 14.01 -9.63
CA GLN A 258 -14.53 14.14 -9.23
C GLN A 258 -14.88 13.18 -8.08
N VAL A 259 -14.48 11.92 -8.17
CA VAL A 259 -14.73 10.92 -7.12
C VAL A 259 -14.03 11.32 -5.81
N LEU A 260 -12.75 11.67 -5.87
CA LEU A 260 -11.96 12.03 -4.69
C LEU A 260 -12.33 13.41 -4.12
N SER A 261 -13.02 14.27 -4.89
CA SER A 261 -13.59 15.51 -4.36
C SER A 261 -14.78 15.28 -3.41
N ILE A 262 -15.39 14.09 -3.44
CA ILE A 262 -16.47 13.73 -2.52
C ILE A 262 -15.87 13.46 -1.14
N SER A 263 -15.97 14.42 -0.22
CA SER A 263 -15.28 14.38 1.08
C SER A 263 -15.57 13.14 1.91
N ALA A 264 -16.77 12.54 1.77
CA ALA A 264 -17.11 11.29 2.44
C ALA A 264 -16.35 10.07 1.87
N VAL A 265 -16.16 10.02 0.55
CA VAL A 265 -15.40 8.96 -0.14
C VAL A 265 -13.91 9.10 0.17
N ALA A 266 -13.35 10.32 0.08
CA ALA A 266 -11.97 10.58 0.43
C ALA A 266 -11.68 10.17 1.88
N ARG A 267 -12.50 10.65 2.84
CA ARG A 267 -12.37 10.30 4.26
C ARG A 267 -12.47 8.79 4.52
N LEU A 268 -13.40 8.10 3.85
CA LEU A 268 -13.52 6.65 3.97
C LEU A 268 -12.20 5.99 3.57
N CYS A 269 -11.67 6.32 2.39
CA CYS A 269 -10.46 5.71 1.85
C CYS A 269 -9.23 6.05 2.71
N GLU A 270 -8.95 7.34 2.90
CA GLU A 270 -7.72 7.86 3.53
C GLU A 270 -7.65 7.62 5.04
N ARG A 271 -8.78 7.28 5.69
CA ARG A 271 -8.81 7.04 7.14
C ARG A 271 -9.18 5.63 7.50
N LEU A 272 -10.36 5.18 7.11
CA LEU A 272 -10.91 3.92 7.64
C LEU A 272 -10.36 2.73 6.88
N VAL A 273 -10.30 2.85 5.55
CA VAL A 273 -9.85 1.77 4.69
C VAL A 273 -8.34 1.59 4.80
N ASP A 274 -7.58 2.68 4.71
CA ASP A 274 -6.13 2.66 4.89
C ASP A 274 -5.74 2.09 6.26
N ALA A 275 -6.42 2.49 7.33
CA ALA A 275 -6.10 1.97 8.66
C ALA A 275 -6.41 0.48 8.79
N ALA A 276 -7.54 0.02 8.24
CA ALA A 276 -7.87 -1.41 8.24
C ALA A 276 -6.84 -2.22 7.43
N ALA A 277 -6.47 -1.74 6.25
CA ALA A 277 -5.47 -2.38 5.42
C ALA A 277 -4.06 -2.35 6.05
N ARG A 278 -3.66 -1.29 6.76
CA ARG A 278 -2.40 -1.26 7.52
C ARG A 278 -2.40 -2.29 8.65
N ILE A 279 -3.52 -2.44 9.37
CA ILE A 279 -3.65 -3.50 10.39
C ILE A 279 -3.55 -4.89 9.78
N PHE A 280 -4.14 -5.10 8.61
CA PHE A 280 -4.04 -6.37 7.88
C PHE A 280 -2.60 -6.67 7.48
N ASP A 281 -1.89 -5.67 6.98
CA ASP A 281 -0.48 -5.75 6.58
C ASP A 281 0.42 -6.02 7.79
N ASP A 282 0.29 -5.23 8.87
CA ASP A 282 1.06 -5.39 10.11
C ASP A 282 0.86 -6.78 10.75
N VAL A 283 -0.35 -7.34 10.74
CA VAL A 283 -0.57 -8.72 11.24
C VAL A 283 0.12 -9.75 10.34
N GLY A 284 0.06 -9.56 9.02
CA GLY A 284 0.64 -10.48 8.05
C GLY A 284 2.16 -10.53 8.12
N ASP A 285 2.77 -9.37 8.34
CA ASP A 285 4.23 -9.20 8.36
C ASP A 285 4.85 -9.31 9.76
N GLN A 286 4.03 -9.54 10.81
CA GLN A 286 4.50 -9.57 12.20
C GLN A 286 5.73 -10.46 12.41
N ASP A 287 5.77 -11.65 11.81
CA ASP A 287 6.89 -12.59 11.97
C ASP A 287 8.13 -12.14 11.18
N ALA A 288 7.94 -11.54 10.01
CA ALA A 288 9.02 -10.99 9.20
C ALA A 288 9.66 -9.77 9.88
N ASP A 289 8.85 -8.99 10.61
CA ASP A 289 9.26 -7.76 11.28
C ASP A 289 9.83 -8.00 12.70
N ARG A 290 9.65 -9.20 13.28
CA ARG A 290 10.20 -9.58 14.59
C ARG A 290 11.71 -9.82 14.57
N ASP A 291 12.22 -10.44 13.51
CA ASP A 291 13.64 -10.75 13.40
C ASP A 291 14.36 -9.65 12.60
N PRO A 292 15.23 -8.84 13.23
CA PRO A 292 15.94 -7.77 12.54
C PRO A 292 16.86 -8.28 11.41
N GLY A 293 17.18 -9.58 11.36
CA GLY A 293 17.83 -10.25 10.23
C GLY A 293 19.02 -9.51 9.60
N SER A 294 19.30 -9.80 8.32
CA SER A 294 20.28 -9.07 7.51
C SER A 294 19.69 -7.85 6.79
N ARG A 295 18.40 -7.57 6.99
CA ARG A 295 17.64 -6.55 6.25
C ARG A 295 17.83 -5.13 6.79
N GLY A 296 18.51 -4.98 7.94
CA GLY A 296 18.47 -3.73 8.67
C GLY A 296 17.15 -3.63 9.42
N ARG A 297 17.15 -2.95 10.55
CA ARG A 297 16.04 -2.87 11.50
C ARG A 297 14.91 -1.97 10.98
N PHE A 298 14.19 -2.33 9.93
CA PHE A 298 13.20 -1.42 9.36
C PHE A 298 11.90 -2.14 9.05
N ASP A 299 11.06 -2.27 10.08
CA ASP A 299 9.76 -1.59 10.08
C ASP A 299 9.12 -1.60 11.47
N LEU A 300 8.66 -0.43 11.92
CA LEU A 300 7.92 -0.31 13.17
C LEU A 300 6.51 -0.89 12.97
N ASN A 301 6.36 -2.15 13.34
CA ASN A 301 5.08 -2.84 13.31
C ASN A 301 4.35 -2.71 14.66
N ILE A 302 3.08 -2.29 14.65
CA ILE A 302 2.27 -2.06 15.86
C ILE A 302 2.01 -3.34 16.68
N PHE A 303 2.03 -4.52 16.07
CA PHE A 303 1.90 -5.80 16.77
C PHE A 303 3.18 -6.19 17.50
N ASN A 304 4.33 -5.81 16.95
CA ASN A 304 5.64 -6.08 17.56
C ASN A 304 6.06 -5.01 18.58
N HIS A 305 5.52 -3.79 18.45
CA HIS A 305 5.85 -2.65 19.29
C HIS A 305 4.59 -1.99 19.88
N PRO A 306 3.76 -2.73 20.64
CA PRO A 306 2.51 -2.18 21.15
C PRO A 306 2.77 -1.18 22.26
N ASP A 307 2.64 0.11 21.94
CA ASP A 307 2.70 1.22 22.88
C ASP A 307 1.33 1.91 22.99
N ARG A 308 0.96 2.35 24.21
CA ARG A 308 -0.33 3.03 24.45
C ARG A 308 -0.50 4.25 23.55
N ARG A 309 0.56 5.04 23.36
CA ARG A 309 0.54 6.27 22.57
C ARG A 309 0.25 5.94 21.12
N LEU A 310 0.99 4.98 20.55
CA LEU A 310 0.79 4.51 19.17
C LEU A 310 -0.61 3.93 18.93
N VAL A 311 -1.09 3.06 19.84
CA VAL A 311 -2.44 2.49 19.73
C VAL A 311 -3.51 3.58 19.82
N ALA A 312 -3.35 4.54 20.74
CA ALA A 312 -4.27 5.68 20.83
C ALA A 312 -4.25 6.52 19.54
N SER A 313 -3.09 6.75 18.94
CA SER A 313 -2.94 7.46 17.66
C SER A 313 -3.68 6.74 16.53
N TYR A 314 -3.52 5.41 16.37
CA TYR A 314 -4.26 4.62 15.38
C TYR A 314 -5.78 4.72 15.58
N MET A 315 -6.25 4.56 16.82
CA MET A 315 -7.68 4.61 17.12
C MET A 315 -8.28 6.01 16.89
N ARG A 316 -7.58 7.07 17.31
CA ARG A 316 -8.02 8.46 17.05
C ARG A 316 -7.94 8.82 15.57
N PHE A 317 -6.98 8.25 14.83
CA PHE A 317 -6.90 8.41 13.37
C PHE A 317 -8.17 7.93 12.67
N VAL A 318 -8.77 6.83 13.13
CA VAL A 318 -10.07 6.35 12.62
C VAL A 318 -11.29 6.96 13.32
N GLY A 319 -11.09 7.96 14.19
CA GLY A 319 -12.16 8.71 14.86
C GLY A 319 -12.71 8.05 16.13
N VAL A 320 -11.97 7.12 16.74
CA VAL A 320 -12.31 6.51 18.02
C VAL A 320 -11.60 7.26 19.14
N GLU A 321 -12.36 8.00 19.94
CA GLU A 321 -11.87 8.78 21.09
C GLU A 321 -12.18 8.13 22.44
N ASP A 322 -12.95 7.04 22.46
CA ASP A 322 -13.33 6.33 23.68
C ASP A 322 -12.11 5.63 24.31
N GLU A 323 -11.67 6.14 25.47
CA GLU A 323 -10.50 5.64 26.20
C GLU A 323 -10.65 4.18 26.67
N ASP A 324 -11.86 3.70 26.93
CA ASP A 324 -12.09 2.30 27.28
C ASP A 324 -11.93 1.39 26.05
N VAL A 325 -12.35 1.87 24.87
CA VAL A 325 -12.09 1.16 23.61
C VAL A 325 -10.58 1.12 23.33
N ILE A 326 -9.88 2.25 23.48
CA ILE A 326 -8.43 2.33 23.28
C ILE A 326 -7.69 1.39 24.24
N ALA A 327 -8.05 1.40 25.54
CA ALA A 327 -7.44 0.53 26.54
C ALA A 327 -7.68 -0.96 26.26
N ARG A 328 -8.89 -1.33 25.81
CA ARG A 328 -9.18 -2.71 25.40
C ARG A 328 -8.38 -3.11 24.16
N THR A 329 -8.26 -2.23 23.16
CA THR A 329 -7.45 -2.47 21.97
C THR A 329 -5.98 -2.70 22.32
N LEU A 330 -5.41 -1.87 23.21
CA LEU A 330 -4.04 -2.08 23.71
C LEU A 330 -3.91 -3.42 24.42
N GLY A 331 -4.90 -3.79 25.25
CA GLY A 331 -4.93 -5.10 25.89
C GLY A 331 -4.94 -6.25 24.90
N ASP A 332 -5.65 -6.12 23.77
CA ASP A 332 -5.63 -7.13 22.71
C ASP A 332 -4.26 -7.25 22.04
N PHE A 333 -3.58 -6.14 21.78
CA PHE A 333 -2.22 -6.13 21.20
C PHE A 333 -1.19 -6.79 22.13
N GLN A 334 -1.34 -6.60 23.44
CA GLN A 334 -0.41 -7.14 24.44
C GLN A 334 -0.58 -8.65 24.72
N LEU A 335 -1.64 -9.27 24.20
CA LEU A 335 -1.89 -10.69 24.42
C LEU A 335 -0.98 -11.61 23.61
N ASP A 336 -0.16 -11.07 22.68
CA ASP A 336 0.79 -11.78 21.81
C ASP A 336 0.28 -13.18 21.41
N SER A 337 -0.91 -13.19 20.82
CA SER A 337 -1.62 -14.41 20.48
C SER A 337 -2.52 -14.17 19.29
N ARG A 338 -2.67 -15.21 18.46
CA ARG A 338 -3.59 -15.21 17.31
C ARG A 338 -5.01 -14.76 17.66
N ALA A 339 -5.48 -15.07 18.87
CA ALA A 339 -6.79 -14.63 19.32
C ALA A 339 -6.86 -13.11 19.57
N GLY A 340 -5.76 -12.49 20.01
CA GLY A 340 -5.60 -11.03 20.09
C GLY A 340 -5.65 -10.41 18.70
N ASP A 341 -4.85 -10.95 17.77
CA ASP A 341 -4.78 -10.49 16.39
C ASP A 341 -6.15 -10.53 15.70
N GLU A 342 -6.86 -11.66 15.82
CA GLU A 342 -8.20 -11.83 15.27
C GLU A 342 -9.21 -10.80 15.81
N ARG A 343 -9.10 -10.41 17.09
CA ARG A 343 -9.95 -9.36 17.68
C ARG A 343 -9.60 -7.97 17.16
N ILE A 344 -8.32 -7.67 16.97
CA ILE A 344 -7.87 -6.38 16.41
C ILE A 344 -8.32 -6.27 14.96
N VAL A 345 -8.05 -7.28 14.15
CA VAL A 345 -8.48 -7.35 12.74
C VAL A 345 -10.00 -7.22 12.65
N GLY A 346 -10.75 -7.97 13.47
CA GLY A 346 -12.21 -7.89 13.52
C GLY A 346 -12.73 -6.49 13.84
N ARG A 347 -12.09 -5.79 14.78
CA ARG A 347 -12.44 -4.40 15.14
C ARG A 347 -12.27 -3.45 13.95
N PHE A 348 -11.16 -3.54 13.22
CA PHE A 348 -10.95 -2.67 12.05
C PHE A 348 -11.86 -3.04 10.86
N VAL A 349 -12.21 -4.32 10.71
CA VAL A 349 -13.27 -4.77 9.79
C VAL A 349 -14.62 -4.11 10.11
N ASP A 350 -15.00 -4.09 11.39
CA ASP A 350 -16.26 -3.46 11.81
C ASP A 350 -16.24 -1.95 11.59
N ILE A 351 -15.11 -1.28 11.87
CA ILE A 351 -14.94 0.16 11.61
C ILE A 351 -15.14 0.49 10.14
N VAL A 352 -14.51 -0.26 9.22
CA VAL A 352 -14.63 0.03 7.78
C VAL A 352 -16.03 -0.30 7.24
N ARG A 353 -16.66 -1.37 7.73
CA ARG A 353 -18.05 -1.71 7.40
C ARG A 353 -19.03 -0.62 7.84
N ASP A 354 -18.93 -0.17 9.08
CA ASP A 354 -19.75 0.91 9.61
C ASP A 354 -19.52 2.20 8.83
N GLY A 355 -18.27 2.51 8.48
CA GLY A 355 -17.91 3.64 7.62
C GLY A 355 -18.61 3.58 6.26
N MET A 356 -18.53 2.43 5.57
CA MET A 356 -19.19 2.22 4.28
C MET A 356 -20.72 2.26 4.37
N ALA A 357 -21.31 1.66 5.40
CA ALA A 357 -22.75 1.62 5.61
C ALA A 357 -23.34 3.01 5.89
N ARG A 358 -22.55 3.93 6.46
CA ARG A 358 -22.93 5.32 6.73
C ARG A 358 -22.77 6.26 5.54
N LEU A 359 -22.18 5.81 4.43
CA LEU A 359 -22.06 6.64 3.24
C LEU A 359 -23.45 7.06 2.72
N PRO A 360 -23.65 8.34 2.40
CA PRO A 360 -24.88 8.80 1.75
C PRO A 360 -25.15 8.07 0.42
N ALA A 361 -26.42 7.92 0.05
CA ALA A 361 -26.81 7.21 -1.16
C ALA A 361 -26.24 7.83 -2.44
N GLU A 362 -26.08 9.16 -2.46
CA GLU A 362 -25.43 9.89 -3.54
C GLU A 362 -23.97 9.46 -3.76
N CYS A 363 -23.24 9.08 -2.71
CA CYS A 363 -21.86 8.58 -2.85
C CYS A 363 -21.85 7.26 -3.63
N TRP A 364 -22.80 6.37 -3.35
CA TRP A 364 -22.92 5.10 -4.10
C TRP A 364 -23.37 5.29 -5.54
N ARG A 365 -24.20 6.29 -5.81
CA ARG A 365 -24.60 6.65 -7.17
C ARG A 365 -23.43 7.25 -7.95
N ASP A 366 -22.71 8.18 -7.34
CA ASP A 366 -21.73 9.03 -8.02
C ASP A 366 -20.31 8.41 -8.01
N ALA A 367 -20.01 7.52 -7.06
CA ALA A 367 -18.71 6.84 -6.93
C ALA A 367 -18.83 5.31 -6.82
N GLY A 368 -19.98 4.72 -7.18
CA GLY A 368 -20.28 3.31 -6.89
C GLY A 368 -19.26 2.29 -7.40
N VAL A 369 -18.72 2.49 -8.60
CA VAL A 369 -17.66 1.61 -9.15
C VAL A 369 -16.37 1.76 -8.35
N PHE A 370 -15.99 2.98 -7.97
CA PHE A 370 -14.80 3.23 -7.16
C PHE A 370 -14.94 2.61 -5.76
N LEU A 371 -16.10 2.78 -5.11
CA LEU A 371 -16.40 2.19 -3.80
C LEU A 371 -16.45 0.65 -3.85
N MET A 372 -16.94 0.08 -4.94
CA MET A 372 -16.88 -1.37 -5.16
C MET A 372 -15.42 -1.86 -5.25
N LEU A 373 -14.56 -1.17 -5.98
CA LEU A 373 -13.13 -1.53 -6.06
C LEU A 373 -12.43 -1.38 -4.70
N CYS A 374 -12.81 -0.37 -3.93
CA CYS A 374 -12.36 -0.19 -2.56
C CYS A 374 -12.70 -1.40 -1.67
N LYS A 375 -13.94 -1.91 -1.74
CA LYS A 375 -14.33 -3.16 -1.05
C LYS A 375 -13.45 -4.35 -1.43
N ARG A 376 -13.17 -4.52 -2.73
CA ARG A 376 -12.34 -5.61 -3.24
C ARG A 376 -10.89 -5.54 -2.76
N ILE A 377 -10.32 -4.34 -2.66
CA ILE A 377 -8.97 -4.15 -2.13
C ILE A 377 -8.91 -4.57 -0.65
N ILE A 378 -9.90 -4.18 0.15
CA ILE A 378 -9.99 -4.59 1.56
C ILE A 378 -10.10 -6.11 1.68
N GLU A 379 -10.98 -6.72 0.88
CA GLU A 379 -11.13 -8.18 0.88
C GLU A 379 -9.86 -8.90 0.45
N SER A 380 -9.14 -8.36 -0.53
CA SER A 380 -7.86 -8.89 -0.98
C SER A 380 -6.77 -8.75 0.09
N GLY A 381 -6.71 -7.61 0.77
CA GLY A 381 -5.78 -7.37 1.89
C GLY A 381 -6.04 -8.31 3.06
N TYR A 382 -7.30 -8.42 3.49
CA TYR A 382 -7.71 -9.34 4.57
C TYR A 382 -7.33 -10.80 4.27
N VAL A 383 -7.51 -11.24 3.02
CA VAL A 383 -7.15 -12.61 2.63
C VAL A 383 -5.65 -12.79 2.49
N ASN A 384 -4.87 -11.77 2.11
CA ASN A 384 -3.42 -11.86 2.17
C ASN A 384 -2.94 -12.06 3.62
N THR A 385 -3.47 -11.32 4.60
CA THR A 385 -3.17 -11.50 6.02
C THR A 385 -3.43 -12.93 6.50
N LEU A 386 -4.60 -13.49 6.15
CA LEU A 386 -4.94 -14.87 6.49
C LEU A 386 -4.15 -15.90 5.67
N GLY A 387 -3.78 -15.53 4.45
CA GLY A 387 -2.99 -16.32 3.53
C GLY A 387 -1.57 -16.51 4.03
N ASP A 388 -0.88 -15.44 4.41
CA ASP A 388 0.51 -15.50 4.88
C ASP A 388 0.64 -16.32 6.17
N ALA A 389 -0.34 -16.22 7.09
CA ALA A 389 -0.41 -17.07 8.29
C ALA A 389 -0.71 -18.55 7.98
N ALA A 390 -1.47 -18.86 6.92
CA ALA A 390 -1.79 -20.24 6.51
C ALA A 390 -0.77 -20.85 5.53
N LEU A 391 0.17 -20.05 5.03
CA LEU A 391 1.20 -20.43 4.05
C LEU A 391 2.58 -20.67 4.70
N ALA A 392 2.71 -20.40 6.00
CA ALA A 392 3.87 -20.74 6.82
C ALA A 392 3.83 -22.20 7.37
N GLU A 393 2.71 -22.90 7.18
CA GLU A 393 2.51 -24.35 7.39
C GLU A 393 2.55 -25.12 6.05
#